data_AF-A0A7X5TKD9-F1
#
_entry.id   AF-A0A7X5TKD9-F1
#
_cell.length_a   1.000
_cell.length_b   1.000
_cell.length_c   1.000
_cell.angle_alpha   90.00
_cell.angle_beta   90.00
_cell.angle_gamma   90.00
#
_symmetry.space_group_name_H-M   'P 1'
#
loop_
_entity.id
_entity.type
_entity.pdbx_description
1 polymer ?
#
loop_
_entity_poly.entity_id
_entity_poly.type
_entity_poly.pdbx_seq_one_letter_code
_entity_poly.pdbx_strand_id
1 'polypeptide(L)'
;GTEVAIAFEGGDPDRPYIAHALHDSKHPDHVAFYNYKRNVLRTPANNKLRMDDERGKEHIKLSTEYGGKSQLNLGHLVDGQRPHPKKRGEGFELRTDSWGVLRAGKGLFISADEQAKAGGPVLEMQAAISQLNVASEQMQAISTDAQTVNGSAADINAQLMMLRQNLEQLKSAVLLMSAPKGISMTSGQHLQLAATENLIANAGKHADIGVVKNFFIGVGQTFSLFVRKLGIKLIANQGAVSVQAQNDLMELLARKVINITSTEEEIYITAKKKITLNAGGSYLTLDPYKIEQGTAGDYLIKCASFERTGAASQKTESTTLPVKAEEPQKRWRFS
;
A
#
# COMPACT_ATOMS: atom_id res chain seq x y z
N GLY A 1 -12.00 52.92 -23.72
CA GLY A 1 -13.32 52.86 -23.06
C GLY A 1 -14.11 51.72 -23.68
N THR A 2 -15.24 51.33 -23.11
CA THR A 2 -16.17 50.42 -23.78
C THR A 2 -16.97 51.23 -24.77
N GLU A 3 -16.87 50.91 -26.05
CA GLU A 3 -17.74 51.49 -27.08
C GLU A 3 -19.12 50.81 -26.99
N VAL A 4 -20.18 51.59 -27.11
CA VAL A 4 -21.55 51.08 -27.07
C VAL A 4 -22.35 51.68 -28.23
N ALA A 5 -23.21 50.85 -28.81
CA ALA A 5 -24.23 51.32 -29.73
C ALA A 5 -25.42 51.84 -28.93
N ILE A 6 -25.69 53.14 -29.05
CA ILE A 6 -26.90 53.77 -28.51
C ILE A 6 -28.01 53.62 -29.55
N ALA A 7 -29.14 53.08 -29.10
CA ALA A 7 -30.39 53.09 -29.85
C ALA A 7 -31.40 53.98 -29.12
N PHE A 8 -32.49 54.31 -29.81
CA PHE A 8 -33.48 55.27 -29.35
C PHE A 8 -34.85 54.62 -29.40
N GLU A 9 -35.61 54.67 -28.31
CA GLU A 9 -36.92 54.03 -28.23
C GLU A 9 -37.86 54.64 -29.29
N GLY A 10 -38.34 53.81 -30.23
CA GLY A 10 -39.17 54.30 -31.34
C GLY A 10 -38.49 55.32 -32.26
N GLY A 11 -37.15 55.44 -32.22
CA GLY A 11 -36.40 56.47 -32.96
C GLY A 11 -36.43 57.86 -32.31
N ASP A 12 -36.92 57.99 -31.08
CA ASP A 12 -36.98 59.25 -30.33
C ASP A 12 -35.59 59.63 -29.77
N PRO A 13 -34.91 60.66 -30.32
CA PRO A 13 -33.56 61.06 -29.91
C PRO A 13 -33.46 61.46 -28.42
N ASP A 14 -34.57 61.77 -27.76
CA ASP A 14 -34.60 62.13 -26.33
C ASP A 14 -34.69 60.90 -25.40
N ARG A 15 -34.81 59.69 -25.96
CA ARG A 15 -34.95 58.43 -25.19
C ARG A 15 -33.88 57.39 -25.57
N PRO A 16 -32.59 57.66 -25.29
CA PRO A 16 -31.51 56.73 -25.58
C PRO A 16 -31.49 55.52 -24.63
N TYR A 17 -31.11 54.36 -25.16
CA TYR A 17 -30.72 53.17 -24.40
C TYR A 17 -29.51 52.47 -25.02
N ILE A 18 -28.74 51.74 -24.21
CA ILE A 18 -27.61 50.94 -24.69
C ILE A 18 -28.17 49.67 -25.35
N ALA A 19 -28.02 49.55 -26.66
CA ALA A 19 -28.48 48.37 -27.40
C ALA A 19 -27.44 47.26 -27.42
N HIS A 20 -26.16 47.63 -27.64
CA HIS A 20 -25.05 46.68 -27.72
C HIS A 20 -23.76 47.31 -27.17
N ALA A 21 -22.86 46.49 -26.62
CA ALA A 21 -21.46 46.86 -26.49
C ALA A 21 -20.74 46.49 -27.79
N LEU A 22 -19.91 47.38 -28.31
CA LEU A 22 -19.16 47.17 -29.54
C LEU A 22 -17.79 46.56 -29.22
N HIS A 23 -17.34 45.68 -30.11
CA HIS A 23 -16.02 45.06 -30.07
C HIS A 23 -15.03 45.91 -30.88
N ASP A 24 -13.84 46.13 -30.34
CA ASP A 24 -12.76 46.86 -30.99
C ASP A 24 -11.52 45.97 -31.19
N SER A 25 -10.45 46.52 -31.77
CA SER A 25 -9.19 45.79 -31.99
C SER A 25 -8.50 45.30 -30.72
N LYS A 26 -8.78 45.91 -29.56
CA LYS A 26 -8.29 45.54 -28.23
C LYS A 26 -9.28 44.64 -27.47
N HIS A 27 -10.56 44.65 -27.84
CA HIS A 27 -11.66 43.88 -27.24
C HIS A 27 -12.44 43.08 -28.29
N PRO A 28 -11.78 42.18 -29.06
CA PRO A 28 -12.41 41.48 -30.18
C PRO A 28 -13.50 40.51 -29.72
N ASP A 29 -14.46 40.24 -30.60
CA ASP A 29 -15.50 39.25 -30.32
C ASP A 29 -14.87 37.86 -30.08
N HIS A 30 -15.38 37.17 -29.07
CA HIS A 30 -14.98 35.81 -28.75
C HIS A 30 -15.80 34.77 -29.48
N VAL A 31 -16.95 35.16 -30.02
CA VAL A 31 -17.74 34.40 -30.98
C VAL A 31 -17.42 34.96 -32.37
N ALA A 32 -16.71 34.19 -33.16
CA ALA A 32 -16.32 34.52 -34.53
C ALA A 32 -16.83 33.43 -35.47
N PHE A 33 -16.82 33.69 -36.78
CA PHE A 33 -17.26 32.73 -37.79
C PHE A 33 -16.66 31.32 -37.59
N TYR A 34 -15.37 31.24 -37.22
CA TYR A 34 -14.66 29.97 -37.02
C TYR A 34 -15.01 29.20 -35.74
N ASN A 35 -15.85 29.76 -34.85
CA ASN A 35 -16.26 29.10 -33.62
C ASN A 35 -17.78 29.19 -33.38
N TYR A 36 -18.56 29.24 -34.46
CA TYR A 36 -20.03 29.34 -34.45
C TYR A 36 -20.77 28.26 -33.63
N LYS A 37 -20.09 27.18 -33.23
CA LYS A 37 -20.63 26.12 -32.35
C LYS A 37 -20.30 26.34 -30.87
N ARG A 38 -19.68 27.46 -30.52
CA ARG A 38 -19.12 27.72 -29.19
C ARG A 38 -19.90 28.81 -28.47
N ASN A 39 -20.53 28.40 -27.38
CA ASN A 39 -21.19 29.28 -26.43
C ASN A 39 -20.22 29.65 -25.30
N VAL A 40 -20.03 30.95 -25.03
CA VAL A 40 -19.05 31.43 -24.03
C VAL A 40 -19.66 32.51 -23.15
N LEU A 41 -19.77 32.24 -21.84
CA LEU A 41 -19.92 33.26 -20.81
C LEU A 41 -18.54 33.61 -20.26
N ARG A 42 -18.10 34.86 -20.43
CA ARG A 42 -16.76 35.27 -20.03
C ARG A 42 -16.72 36.66 -19.41
N THR A 43 -16.10 36.76 -18.25
CA THR A 43 -15.86 38.02 -17.54
C THR A 43 -14.57 38.72 -18.03
N PRO A 44 -14.36 40.01 -17.71
CA PRO A 44 -13.12 40.74 -18.06
C PRO A 44 -11.84 40.09 -17.51
N ALA A 45 -11.90 39.50 -16.32
CA ALA A 45 -10.78 38.73 -15.73
C ALA A 45 -10.59 37.34 -16.36
N ASN A 46 -11.26 37.06 -17.48
CA ASN A 46 -11.23 35.80 -18.22
C ASN A 46 -11.73 34.58 -17.41
N ASN A 47 -12.52 34.78 -16.34
CA ASN A 47 -13.37 33.71 -15.82
C ASN A 47 -14.35 33.30 -16.91
N LYS A 48 -14.45 32.00 -17.19
CA LYS A 48 -15.09 31.47 -18.39
C LYS A 48 -15.91 30.23 -18.07
N LEU A 49 -17.16 30.23 -18.52
CA LEU A 49 -17.94 29.03 -18.80
C LEU A 49 -18.08 28.92 -20.32
N ARG A 50 -17.53 27.86 -20.91
CA ARG A 50 -17.57 27.59 -22.35
C ARG A 50 -18.25 26.25 -22.59
N MET A 51 -19.19 26.21 -23.53
CA MET A 51 -19.81 24.99 -24.06
C MET A 51 -19.58 24.97 -25.57
N ASP A 52 -19.05 23.88 -26.10
CA ASP A 52 -18.80 23.70 -27.53
C ASP A 52 -19.67 22.55 -28.05
N ASP A 53 -20.50 22.82 -29.04
CA ASP A 53 -21.53 21.92 -29.57
C ASP A 53 -21.10 21.25 -30.89
N GLU A 54 -19.80 21.26 -31.23
CA GLU A 54 -19.28 20.46 -32.34
C GLU A 54 -19.59 18.98 -32.11
N ARG A 55 -20.46 18.42 -32.97
CA ARG A 55 -20.94 17.04 -32.87
C ARG A 55 -19.78 16.04 -32.82
N GLY A 56 -19.78 15.17 -31.82
CA GLY A 56 -18.71 14.19 -31.56
C GLY A 56 -17.45 14.79 -30.93
N LYS A 57 -17.45 16.09 -30.62
CA LYS A 57 -16.37 16.83 -29.96
C LYS A 57 -16.91 17.81 -28.92
N GLU A 58 -18.07 17.49 -28.36
CA GLU A 58 -18.75 18.31 -27.38
C GLU A 58 -17.89 18.45 -26.12
N HIS A 59 -17.82 19.66 -25.56
CA HIS A 59 -17.13 19.85 -24.30
C HIS A 59 -17.64 21.04 -23.50
N ILE A 60 -17.46 20.95 -22.18
CA ILE A 60 -17.72 22.03 -21.24
C ILE A 60 -16.41 22.40 -20.54
N LYS A 61 -16.15 23.70 -20.41
CA LYS A 61 -15.00 24.25 -19.69
C LYS A 61 -15.46 25.32 -18.71
N LEU A 62 -15.19 25.11 -17.43
CA LEU A 62 -15.27 26.12 -16.37
C LEU A 62 -13.85 26.49 -15.94
N SER A 63 -13.49 27.77 -16.02
CA SER A 63 -12.10 28.24 -15.88
C SER A 63 -12.04 29.58 -15.16
N THR A 64 -11.05 29.73 -14.30
CA THR A 64 -10.49 31.04 -13.87
C THR A 64 -9.02 31.11 -14.29
N GLU A 65 -8.41 32.30 -14.31
CA GLU A 65 -6.96 32.44 -14.52
C GLU A 65 -6.17 32.23 -13.21
N TYR A 66 -6.81 32.44 -12.06
CA TYR A 66 -6.17 32.28 -10.75
C TYR A 66 -5.67 30.85 -10.50
N GLY A 67 -4.50 30.72 -9.86
CA GLY A 67 -3.86 29.43 -9.60
C GLY A 67 -3.42 28.71 -10.87
N GLY A 68 -2.85 29.44 -11.82
CA GLY A 68 -2.28 28.87 -13.05
C GLY A 68 -3.30 28.28 -14.01
N LYS A 69 -4.48 28.90 -14.09
CA LYS A 69 -5.75 28.47 -14.71
C LYS A 69 -6.43 27.25 -14.09
N SER A 70 -6.96 27.42 -12.89
CA SER A 70 -7.82 26.43 -12.23
C SER A 70 -9.08 26.14 -13.06
N GLN A 71 -9.29 24.86 -13.42
CA GLN A 71 -10.27 24.46 -14.43
C GLN A 71 -10.95 23.12 -14.12
N LEU A 72 -12.24 23.04 -14.48
CA LEU A 72 -12.96 21.80 -14.75
C LEU A 72 -13.26 21.72 -16.25
N ASN A 73 -12.78 20.67 -16.90
CA ASN A 73 -13.00 20.41 -18.33
C ASN A 73 -13.70 19.05 -18.50
N LEU A 74 -14.76 18.97 -19.29
CA LEU A 74 -15.58 17.76 -19.52
C LEU A 74 -15.74 17.51 -21.03
N GLY A 75 -15.69 16.26 -21.48
CA GLY A 75 -15.97 15.85 -22.87
C GLY A 75 -14.72 15.73 -23.75
N HIS A 76 -14.66 16.47 -24.85
CA HIS A 76 -13.52 16.56 -25.77
C HIS A 76 -12.61 17.75 -25.43
N LEU A 77 -11.56 17.51 -24.66
CA LEU A 77 -10.75 18.57 -24.06
C LEU A 77 -9.75 19.08 -25.09
N VAL A 78 -9.74 20.39 -25.34
CA VAL A 78 -8.86 21.04 -26.32
C VAL A 78 -7.90 22.05 -25.67
N ASP A 79 -6.77 22.30 -26.34
CA ASP A 79 -5.79 23.29 -25.93
C ASP A 79 -6.24 24.75 -26.19
N GLY A 80 -5.32 25.69 -25.94
CA GLY A 80 -5.55 27.12 -26.14
C GLY A 80 -5.24 27.63 -27.55
N GLN A 81 -4.81 26.76 -28.48
CA GLN A 81 -4.39 27.20 -29.82
C GLN A 81 -5.57 27.82 -30.59
N ARG A 82 -5.27 28.85 -31.39
CA ARG A 82 -6.22 29.55 -32.25
C ARG A 82 -5.65 29.67 -33.67
N PRO A 83 -6.51 29.63 -34.71
CA PRO A 83 -7.97 29.48 -34.66
C PRO A 83 -8.43 28.03 -34.42
N HIS A 84 -7.55 27.04 -34.60
CA HIS A 84 -7.86 25.61 -34.51
C HIS A 84 -7.26 25.00 -33.23
N PRO A 85 -8.04 24.87 -32.15
CA PRO A 85 -7.56 24.24 -30.93
C PRO A 85 -7.40 22.73 -31.16
N LYS A 86 -6.31 22.15 -30.66
CA LYS A 86 -6.04 20.72 -30.82
C LYS A 86 -6.58 19.94 -29.62
N LYS A 87 -7.01 18.70 -29.89
CA LYS A 87 -7.38 17.74 -28.84
C LYS A 87 -6.18 17.51 -27.92
N ARG A 88 -6.41 17.61 -26.62
CA ARG A 88 -5.41 17.33 -25.59
C ARG A 88 -5.85 16.19 -24.65
N GLY A 89 -7.11 15.78 -24.68
CA GLY A 89 -7.63 14.69 -23.85
C GLY A 89 -9.14 14.45 -24.04
N GLU A 90 -9.65 13.40 -23.39
CA GLU A 90 -11.07 13.02 -23.33
C GLU A 90 -11.46 12.66 -21.90
N GLY A 91 -12.75 12.81 -21.57
CA GLY A 91 -13.29 12.48 -20.26
C GLY A 91 -13.48 13.73 -19.40
N PHE A 92 -12.94 13.73 -18.18
CA PHE A 92 -12.93 14.91 -17.32
C PHE A 92 -11.52 15.23 -16.85
N GLU A 93 -11.26 16.51 -16.61
CA GLU A 93 -10.05 16.98 -15.95
C GLU A 93 -10.43 18.06 -14.95
N LEU A 94 -10.01 17.85 -13.70
CA LEU A 94 -9.95 18.89 -12.68
C LEU A 94 -8.47 19.24 -12.47
N ARG A 95 -8.08 20.48 -12.75
CA ARG A 95 -6.67 20.91 -12.64
C ARG A 95 -6.52 22.28 -11.99
N THR A 96 -5.37 22.49 -11.36
CA THR A 96 -4.89 23.77 -10.83
C THR A 96 -3.37 23.68 -10.63
N ASP A 97 -2.68 24.82 -10.68
CA ASP A 97 -1.25 24.91 -10.28
C ASP A 97 -1.11 25.22 -8.77
N SER A 98 -2.24 25.43 -8.08
CA SER A 98 -2.34 25.60 -6.63
C SER A 98 -2.76 24.28 -5.96
N TRP A 99 -3.34 24.35 -4.75
CA TRP A 99 -3.80 23.14 -4.04
C TRP A 99 -5.12 22.60 -4.60
N GLY A 100 -5.20 21.27 -4.74
CA GLY A 100 -6.44 20.54 -5.01
C GLY A 100 -6.90 19.80 -3.76
N VAL A 101 -8.18 19.91 -3.41
CA VAL A 101 -8.80 19.18 -2.28
C VAL A 101 -10.10 18.55 -2.74
N LEU A 102 -10.24 17.24 -2.56
CA LEU A 102 -11.51 16.52 -2.64
C LEU A 102 -11.91 16.13 -1.22
N ARG A 103 -13.05 16.64 -0.74
CA ARG A 103 -13.54 16.39 0.62
C ARG A 103 -14.98 15.90 0.57
N ALA A 104 -15.22 14.69 1.07
CA ALA A 104 -16.55 14.10 1.17
C ALA A 104 -16.76 13.51 2.57
N GLY A 105 -17.60 14.15 3.38
CA GLY A 105 -17.81 13.75 4.79
C GLY A 105 -18.50 12.40 4.98
N LYS A 106 -19.14 11.88 3.93
CA LYS A 106 -19.72 10.53 3.89
C LYS A 106 -18.80 9.50 3.23
N GLY A 107 -17.55 9.85 2.94
CA GLY A 107 -16.60 8.99 2.21
C GLY A 107 -16.46 9.34 0.74
N LEU A 108 -15.43 8.79 0.10
CA LEU A 108 -15.06 9.01 -1.29
C LEU A 108 -14.85 7.66 -2.00
N PHE A 109 -15.47 7.48 -3.17
CA PHE A 109 -15.24 6.33 -4.04
C PHE A 109 -14.56 6.80 -5.33
N ILE A 110 -13.37 6.26 -5.60
CA ILE A 110 -12.59 6.51 -6.82
C ILE A 110 -12.50 5.20 -7.58
N SER A 111 -13.12 5.13 -8.76
CA SER A 111 -13.23 3.89 -9.52
C SER A 111 -12.86 4.07 -10.99
N ALA A 112 -12.19 3.06 -11.54
CA ALA A 112 -12.00 2.86 -12.98
C ALA A 112 -12.90 1.73 -13.53
N ASP A 113 -13.91 1.32 -12.78
CA ASP A 113 -14.98 0.42 -13.23
C ASP A 113 -15.95 1.22 -14.11
N GLU A 114 -16.28 0.66 -15.28
CA GLU A 114 -17.16 1.34 -16.22
C GLU A 114 -18.61 1.32 -15.73
N GLN A 115 -19.26 2.49 -15.73
CA GLN A 115 -20.71 2.62 -15.60
C GLN A 115 -21.27 3.31 -16.85
N ALA A 116 -21.69 2.51 -17.82
CA ALA A 116 -22.14 3.00 -19.11
C ALA A 116 -23.31 3.98 -18.95
N LYS A 117 -23.16 5.17 -19.54
CA LYS A 117 -24.18 6.23 -19.60
C LYS A 117 -24.75 6.65 -18.24
N ALA A 118 -23.98 6.47 -17.15
CA ALA A 118 -24.46 6.70 -15.78
C ALA A 118 -25.79 5.97 -15.48
N GLY A 119 -25.98 4.76 -16.05
CA GLY A 119 -27.24 4.01 -15.98
C GLY A 119 -27.51 3.34 -14.63
N GLY A 120 -26.60 3.45 -13.67
CA GLY A 120 -26.71 2.88 -12.33
C GLY A 120 -26.57 3.93 -11.23
N PRO A 121 -26.59 3.52 -9.96
CA PRO A 121 -26.40 4.45 -8.84
C PRO A 121 -24.97 5.02 -8.83
N VAL A 122 -24.82 6.25 -8.33
CA VAL A 122 -23.51 6.92 -8.19
C VAL A 122 -22.48 6.10 -7.41
N LEU A 123 -22.95 5.25 -6.49
CA LEU A 123 -22.14 4.37 -5.65
C LEU A 123 -22.21 2.88 -6.06
N GLU A 124 -22.37 2.60 -7.36
CA GLU A 124 -22.27 1.23 -7.87
C GLU A 124 -20.84 0.70 -7.68
N MET A 125 -20.65 -0.17 -6.70
CA MET A 125 -19.32 -0.64 -6.25
C MET A 125 -19.21 -2.17 -6.16
N GLN A 126 -20.13 -2.90 -6.79
CA GLN A 126 -20.22 -4.35 -6.67
C GLN A 126 -18.91 -5.06 -7.08
N ALA A 127 -18.24 -4.56 -8.12
CA ALA A 127 -16.93 -5.08 -8.55
C ALA A 127 -15.88 -4.95 -7.43
N ALA A 128 -15.76 -3.77 -6.82
CA ALA A 128 -14.83 -3.51 -5.72
C ALA A 128 -15.12 -4.37 -4.49
N ILE A 129 -16.40 -4.45 -4.08
CA ILE A 129 -16.81 -5.26 -2.91
C ILE A 129 -16.56 -6.75 -3.17
N SER A 130 -16.82 -7.24 -4.38
CA SER A 130 -16.53 -8.64 -4.76
C SER A 130 -15.04 -8.97 -4.64
N GLN A 131 -14.16 -8.09 -5.11
CA GLN A 131 -12.71 -8.27 -4.97
C GLN A 131 -12.26 -8.34 -3.50
N LEU A 132 -12.82 -7.47 -2.64
CA LEU A 132 -12.51 -7.47 -1.21
C LEU A 132 -13.05 -8.72 -0.48
N ASN A 133 -14.22 -9.24 -0.88
CA ASN A 133 -14.75 -10.49 -0.34
C ASN A 133 -13.85 -11.67 -0.70
N VAL A 134 -13.44 -11.81 -1.97
CA VAL A 134 -12.53 -12.88 -2.41
C VAL A 134 -11.21 -12.83 -1.65
N ALA A 135 -10.63 -11.64 -1.48
CA ALA A 135 -9.39 -11.47 -0.71
C ALA A 135 -9.57 -11.89 0.77
N SER A 136 -10.71 -11.57 1.37
CA SER A 136 -11.01 -11.93 2.77
C SER A 136 -11.20 -13.44 2.94
N GLU A 137 -11.89 -14.10 2.01
CA GLU A 137 -12.07 -15.57 2.00
C GLU A 137 -10.73 -16.31 1.87
N GLN A 138 -9.85 -15.84 0.98
CA GLN A 138 -8.50 -16.41 0.82
C GLN A 138 -7.68 -16.28 2.11
N MET A 139 -7.70 -15.11 2.74
CA MET A 139 -7.00 -14.89 4.00
C MET A 139 -7.59 -15.75 5.13
N GLN A 140 -8.91 -15.95 5.15
CA GLN A 140 -9.58 -16.83 6.13
C GLN A 140 -9.10 -18.26 6.02
N ALA A 141 -8.97 -18.79 4.81
CA ALA A 141 -8.42 -20.14 4.62
C ALA A 141 -7.00 -20.26 5.16
N ILE A 142 -6.13 -19.27 4.88
CA ILE A 142 -4.73 -19.27 5.35
C ILE A 142 -4.66 -19.15 6.88
N SER A 143 -5.46 -18.27 7.48
CA SER A 143 -5.48 -18.09 8.93
C SER A 143 -6.02 -19.31 9.66
N THR A 144 -7.04 -19.98 9.12
CA THR A 144 -7.53 -21.26 9.67
C THR A 144 -6.42 -22.32 9.61
N ASP A 145 -5.72 -22.44 8.49
CA ASP A 145 -4.59 -23.39 8.36
C ASP A 145 -3.49 -23.07 9.40
N ALA A 146 -3.15 -21.78 9.60
CA ALA A 146 -2.16 -21.35 10.58
C ALA A 146 -2.56 -21.72 12.01
N GLN A 147 -3.84 -21.54 12.38
CA GLN A 147 -4.36 -21.92 13.69
C GLN A 147 -4.24 -23.43 13.98
N THR A 148 -4.42 -24.29 12.97
CA THR A 148 -4.31 -25.76 13.16
C THR A 148 -2.92 -26.23 13.55
N VAL A 149 -1.89 -25.41 13.36
CA VAL A 149 -0.48 -25.72 13.65
C VAL A 149 0.11 -24.83 14.75
N ASN A 150 -0.74 -24.29 15.63
CA ASN A 150 -0.34 -23.35 16.70
C ASN A 150 0.27 -22.02 16.21
N GLY A 151 -0.02 -21.62 14.96
CA GLY A 151 0.33 -20.29 14.45
C GLY A 151 -0.61 -19.21 14.97
N SER A 152 -0.17 -17.94 14.93
CA SER A 152 -1.03 -16.81 15.24
C SER A 152 -2.04 -16.57 14.11
N ALA A 153 -3.29 -16.32 14.47
CA ALA A 153 -4.33 -15.97 13.50
C ALA A 153 -4.18 -14.52 13.05
N ALA A 154 -4.51 -14.24 11.79
CA ALA A 154 -4.72 -12.87 11.35
C ALA A 154 -6.04 -12.32 11.92
N ASP A 155 -6.11 -11.02 12.16
CA ASP A 155 -7.36 -10.36 12.57
C ASP A 155 -8.29 -10.13 11.38
N ILE A 156 -8.89 -11.21 10.92
CA ILE A 156 -9.81 -11.21 9.77
C ILE A 156 -11.16 -10.59 10.15
N ASN A 157 -11.52 -10.65 11.44
CA ASN A 157 -12.76 -10.05 11.93
C ASN A 157 -12.73 -8.53 11.76
N ALA A 158 -11.62 -7.87 12.09
CA ALA A 158 -11.46 -6.44 11.85
C ALA A 158 -11.60 -6.09 10.34
N GLN A 159 -11.01 -6.89 9.46
CA GLN A 159 -11.13 -6.71 8.00
C GLN A 159 -12.58 -6.81 7.52
N LEU A 160 -13.30 -7.85 7.94
CA LEU A 160 -14.69 -8.08 7.56
C LEU A 160 -15.63 -7.01 8.12
N MET A 161 -15.38 -6.53 9.35
CA MET A 161 -16.13 -5.43 9.96
C MET A 161 -15.93 -4.14 9.15
N MET A 162 -14.69 -3.79 8.82
CA MET A 162 -14.40 -2.62 7.97
C MET A 162 -15.11 -2.71 6.62
N LEU A 163 -15.08 -3.88 5.98
CA LEU A 163 -15.74 -4.08 4.69
C LEU A 163 -17.27 -3.89 4.76
N ARG A 164 -17.93 -4.59 5.67
CA ARG A 164 -19.41 -4.64 5.74
C ARG A 164 -20.03 -3.40 6.38
N GLN A 165 -19.38 -2.84 7.40
CA GLN A 165 -19.95 -1.73 8.18
C GLN A 165 -19.55 -0.36 7.64
N ASN A 166 -18.39 -0.25 6.98
CA ASN A 166 -17.85 1.06 6.59
C ASN A 166 -17.77 1.24 5.06
N LEU A 167 -17.18 0.28 4.34
CA LEU A 167 -16.88 0.43 2.90
C LEU A 167 -18.12 0.30 2.01
N GLU A 168 -18.97 -0.70 2.27
CA GLU A 168 -20.18 -0.92 1.48
C GLU A 168 -21.08 0.33 1.53
N GLN A 169 -21.40 0.89 0.36
CA GLN A 169 -22.15 2.14 0.19
C GLN A 169 -21.56 3.36 0.92
N LEU A 170 -20.28 3.31 1.32
CA LEU A 170 -19.63 4.35 2.12
C LEU A 170 -20.45 4.73 3.37
N LYS A 171 -20.90 3.73 4.14
CA LYS A 171 -21.67 3.93 5.38
C LYS A 171 -20.91 4.78 6.42
N SER A 172 -19.58 4.88 6.28
CA SER A 172 -18.69 5.69 7.12
C SER A 172 -17.78 6.59 6.26
N ALA A 173 -17.05 7.53 6.90
CA ALA A 173 -16.11 8.43 6.22
C ALA A 173 -14.83 7.68 5.77
N VAL A 174 -14.94 6.90 4.69
CA VAL A 174 -13.87 6.05 4.15
C VAL A 174 -13.52 6.43 2.71
N LEU A 175 -12.30 6.06 2.28
CA LEU A 175 -11.87 6.11 0.89
C LEU A 175 -11.84 4.69 0.34
N LEU A 176 -12.57 4.45 -0.76
CA LEU A 176 -12.46 3.22 -1.54
C LEU A 176 -11.88 3.54 -2.92
N MET A 177 -10.81 2.86 -3.29
CA MET A 177 -10.20 2.93 -4.62
C MET A 177 -10.34 1.57 -5.30
N SER A 178 -10.85 1.53 -6.53
CA SER A 178 -10.97 0.29 -7.30
C SER A 178 -10.62 0.49 -8.77
N ALA A 179 -9.97 -0.52 -9.35
CA ALA A 179 -9.70 -0.55 -10.77
C ALA A 179 -9.60 -2.02 -11.25
N PRO A 180 -10.29 -2.41 -12.33
CA PRO A 180 -10.31 -3.79 -12.80
C PRO A 180 -8.99 -4.25 -13.42
N LYS A 181 -8.12 -3.31 -13.81
CA LYS A 181 -6.85 -3.56 -14.51
C LYS A 181 -5.62 -3.09 -13.75
N GLY A 182 -5.76 -2.87 -12.43
CA GLY A 182 -4.65 -2.55 -11.53
C GLY A 182 -4.60 -1.10 -11.06
N ILE A 183 -3.85 -0.89 -9.98
CA ILE A 183 -3.60 0.40 -9.34
C ILE A 183 -2.09 0.51 -9.13
N SER A 184 -1.50 1.68 -9.39
CA SER A 184 -0.09 1.96 -9.15
C SER A 184 0.06 3.23 -8.31
N MET A 185 0.96 3.19 -7.33
CA MET A 185 1.33 4.31 -6.48
C MET A 185 2.84 4.50 -6.57
N THR A 186 3.30 5.70 -6.91
CA THR A 186 4.73 6.00 -7.09
C THR A 186 5.07 7.33 -6.42
N SER A 187 6.33 7.48 -6.00
CA SER A 187 6.85 8.73 -5.42
C SER A 187 8.30 8.91 -5.85
N GLY A 188 8.70 10.14 -6.17
CA GLY A 188 10.11 10.49 -6.42
C GLY A 188 10.96 10.56 -5.14
N GLN A 189 10.32 10.48 -3.97
CA GLN A 189 10.98 10.48 -2.66
C GLN A 189 10.42 9.35 -1.80
N HIS A 190 9.63 9.66 -0.77
CA HIS A 190 9.09 8.69 0.17
C HIS A 190 7.65 8.29 -0.21
N LEU A 191 7.32 7.03 0.05
CA LEU A 191 5.94 6.52 0.07
C LEU A 191 5.68 5.98 1.48
N GLN A 192 4.71 6.55 2.19
CA GLN A 192 4.37 6.14 3.55
C GLN A 192 2.93 5.61 3.58
N LEU A 193 2.76 4.44 4.19
CA LEU A 193 1.47 3.83 4.50
C LEU A 193 1.41 3.66 6.01
N ALA A 194 0.40 4.25 6.66
CA ALA A 194 0.24 4.22 8.10
C ALA A 194 -1.24 4.01 8.45
N ALA A 195 -1.50 3.20 9.47
CA ALA A 195 -2.82 2.95 10.04
C ALA A 195 -2.67 2.83 11.56
N THR A 196 -3.60 3.42 12.32
CA THR A 196 -3.60 3.33 13.80
C THR A 196 -3.96 1.94 14.29
N GLU A 197 -4.85 1.25 13.57
CA GLU A 197 -5.29 -0.10 13.88
C GLU A 197 -4.48 -1.11 13.06
N ASN A 198 -4.95 -1.46 11.87
CA ASN A 198 -4.39 -2.55 11.07
C ASN A 198 -3.94 -2.08 9.67
N LEU A 199 -2.76 -2.53 9.25
CA LEU A 199 -2.33 -2.50 7.85
C LEU A 199 -2.48 -3.90 7.26
N ILE A 200 -3.31 -4.03 6.23
CA ILE A 200 -3.65 -5.33 5.62
C ILE A 200 -3.23 -5.30 4.15
N ALA A 201 -2.45 -6.29 3.72
CA ALA A 201 -2.03 -6.46 2.34
C ALA A 201 -2.31 -7.90 1.87
N ASN A 202 -3.20 -8.04 0.90
CA ASN A 202 -3.62 -9.34 0.36
C ASN A 202 -3.25 -9.44 -1.13
N ALA A 203 -2.76 -10.60 -1.55
CA ALA A 203 -2.47 -10.89 -2.96
C ALA A 203 -2.93 -12.31 -3.31
N GLY A 204 -3.76 -12.45 -4.35
CA GLY A 204 -4.27 -13.75 -4.79
C GLY A 204 -3.25 -14.62 -5.54
N LYS A 205 -2.06 -14.09 -5.85
CA LYS A 205 -0.98 -14.81 -6.54
C LYS A 205 0.35 -14.67 -5.78
N HIS A 206 1.04 -13.55 -5.97
CA HIS A 206 2.36 -13.28 -5.40
C HIS A 206 2.38 -11.90 -4.74
N ALA A 207 3.15 -11.77 -3.68
CA ALA A 207 3.52 -10.50 -3.07
C ALA A 207 5.04 -10.39 -3.08
N ASP A 208 5.57 -9.50 -3.91
CA ASP A 208 7.00 -9.29 -4.08
C ASP A 208 7.40 -7.97 -3.39
N ILE A 209 8.32 -8.06 -2.43
CA ILE A 209 8.87 -6.90 -1.70
C ILE A 209 10.36 -6.81 -2.03
N GLY A 210 10.71 -5.86 -2.89
CA GLY A 210 12.10 -5.61 -3.30
C GLY A 210 12.69 -4.38 -2.59
N VAL A 211 13.86 -4.53 -1.98
CA VAL A 211 14.59 -3.43 -1.33
C VAL A 211 16.06 -3.49 -1.74
N VAL A 212 16.58 -2.38 -2.27
CA VAL A 212 17.96 -2.30 -2.79
C VAL A 212 19.01 -2.19 -1.69
N LYS A 213 18.64 -1.56 -0.56
CA LYS A 213 19.54 -1.37 0.59
C LYS A 213 19.07 -2.23 1.76
N ASN A 214 18.47 -1.61 2.77
CA ASN A 214 18.15 -2.27 4.02
C ASN A 214 16.65 -2.55 4.12
N PHE A 215 16.29 -3.80 4.38
CA PHE A 215 14.93 -4.18 4.75
C PHE A 215 14.85 -4.41 6.26
N PHE A 216 13.96 -3.69 6.94
CA PHE A 216 13.75 -3.78 8.38
C PHE A 216 12.28 -4.10 8.66
N ILE A 217 12.06 -5.11 9.51
CA ILE A 217 10.74 -5.45 10.05
C ILE A 217 10.85 -5.36 11.58
N GLY A 218 10.16 -4.40 12.18
CA GLY A 218 10.03 -4.26 13.63
C GLY A 218 8.61 -4.64 14.07
N VAL A 219 8.49 -5.53 15.05
CA VAL A 219 7.20 -5.98 15.58
C VAL A 219 7.19 -5.84 17.10
N GLY A 220 6.15 -5.22 17.65
CA GLY A 220 6.07 -4.92 19.08
C GLY A 220 5.64 -6.10 19.97
N GLN A 221 5.07 -7.15 19.40
CA GLN A 221 4.59 -8.34 20.15
C GLN A 221 5.08 -9.64 19.51
N THR A 222 4.44 -10.07 18.42
CA THR A 222 4.71 -11.39 17.82
C THR A 222 4.97 -11.27 16.33
N PHE A 223 6.13 -11.73 15.87
CA PHE A 223 6.39 -11.96 14.46
C PHE A 223 6.02 -13.42 14.11
N SER A 224 4.96 -13.61 13.34
CA SER A 224 4.50 -14.94 12.90
C SER A 224 4.64 -15.07 11.38
N LEU A 225 5.36 -16.11 10.94
CA LEU A 225 5.54 -16.46 9.53
C LEU A 225 5.01 -17.87 9.29
N PHE A 226 4.01 -18.00 8.42
CA PHE A 226 3.37 -19.26 8.09
C PHE A 226 3.39 -19.52 6.58
N VAL A 227 3.77 -20.74 6.18
CA VAL A 227 3.73 -21.18 4.78
C VAL A 227 3.05 -22.54 4.71
N ARG A 228 1.97 -22.62 3.93
CA ARG A 228 1.13 -23.84 3.84
C ARG A 228 1.79 -25.01 3.08
N LYS A 229 2.50 -24.74 1.98
CA LYS A 229 2.88 -25.78 1.00
C LYS A 229 4.37 -25.88 0.70
N LEU A 230 5.00 -24.82 0.21
CA LEU A 230 6.33 -24.89 -0.42
C LEU A 230 7.51 -24.60 0.55
N GLY A 231 7.22 -24.44 1.84
CA GLY A 231 8.23 -24.21 2.88
C GLY A 231 8.84 -22.80 2.88
N ILE A 232 9.81 -22.60 3.77
CA ILE A 232 10.51 -21.32 3.98
C ILE A 232 11.96 -21.47 3.52
N LYS A 233 12.50 -20.47 2.81
CA LYS A 233 13.92 -20.35 2.48
C LYS A 233 14.47 -19.04 3.05
N LEU A 234 15.46 -19.13 3.93
CA LEU A 234 16.19 -17.99 4.50
C LEU A 234 17.66 -18.12 4.08
N ILE A 235 18.11 -17.26 3.17
CA ILE A 235 19.43 -17.37 2.53
C ILE A 235 20.10 -16.01 2.57
N ALA A 236 21.31 -15.96 3.11
CA ALA A 236 22.23 -14.83 2.95
C ALA A 236 23.35 -15.27 1.99
N ASN A 237 23.51 -14.55 0.86
CA ASN A 237 24.59 -14.82 -0.08
C ASN A 237 25.96 -14.43 0.49
N GLN A 238 25.98 -13.36 1.28
CA GLN A 238 27.14 -12.85 2.00
C GLN A 238 26.70 -12.31 3.36
N GLY A 239 27.63 -12.24 4.30
CA GLY A 239 27.36 -11.80 5.66
C GLY A 239 26.79 -12.91 6.56
N ALA A 240 26.88 -12.69 7.86
CA ALA A 240 26.45 -13.65 8.85
C ALA A 240 24.92 -13.70 8.99
N VAL A 241 24.38 -14.89 9.20
CA VAL A 241 23.00 -15.09 9.66
C VAL A 241 23.04 -15.27 11.18
N SER A 242 22.31 -14.43 11.91
CA SER A 242 22.17 -14.52 13.36
C SER A 242 20.70 -14.69 13.73
N VAL A 243 20.39 -15.74 14.48
CA VAL A 243 19.07 -16.02 15.05
C VAL A 243 19.24 -16.13 16.56
N GLN A 244 18.42 -15.41 17.33
CA GLN A 244 18.57 -15.33 18.79
C GLN A 244 17.20 -15.28 19.47
N ALA A 245 17.05 -16.05 20.55
CA ALA A 245 16.02 -15.84 21.57
C ALA A 245 16.72 -15.29 22.82
N GLN A 246 16.77 -13.96 22.94
CA GLN A 246 17.66 -13.32 23.91
C GLN A 246 17.23 -13.49 25.37
N ASN A 247 15.93 -13.72 25.60
CA ASN A 247 15.34 -13.78 26.93
C ASN A 247 14.37 -14.96 27.10
N ASP A 248 14.33 -15.89 26.15
CA ASP A 248 13.37 -16.99 26.15
C ASP A 248 13.90 -18.21 25.37
N LEU A 249 13.08 -19.26 25.27
CA LEU A 249 13.37 -20.50 24.55
C LEU A 249 13.57 -20.26 23.05
N MET A 250 14.61 -20.86 22.50
CA MET A 250 14.73 -21.13 21.06
C MET A 250 14.40 -22.60 20.81
N GLU A 251 13.44 -22.86 19.93
CA GLU A 251 13.03 -24.21 19.54
C GLU A 251 13.18 -24.41 18.03
N LEU A 252 13.74 -25.56 17.65
CA LEU A 252 13.87 -26.00 16.26
C LEU A 252 13.30 -27.42 16.15
N LEU A 253 12.18 -27.57 15.44
CA LEU A 253 11.48 -28.83 15.29
C LEU A 253 11.29 -29.20 13.81
N ALA A 254 11.54 -30.46 13.48
CA ALA A 254 11.23 -31.02 12.17
C ALA A 254 10.63 -32.42 12.34
N ARG A 255 9.56 -32.72 11.58
CA ARG A 255 8.99 -34.09 11.55
C ARG A 255 9.92 -35.11 10.89
N LYS A 256 10.86 -34.63 10.07
CA LYS A 256 11.85 -35.46 9.37
C LYS A 256 13.22 -35.22 9.99
N VAL A 257 14.14 -34.66 9.23
CA VAL A 257 15.54 -34.51 9.62
C VAL A 257 15.82 -33.04 9.93
N ILE A 258 16.60 -32.81 10.99
CA ILE A 258 17.34 -31.57 11.20
C ILE A 258 18.77 -31.86 10.78
N ASN A 259 19.29 -31.10 9.80
CA ASN A 259 20.68 -31.19 9.36
C ASN A 259 21.43 -29.92 9.74
N ILE A 260 22.55 -30.07 10.45
CA ILE A 260 23.44 -28.99 10.87
C ILE A 260 24.82 -29.31 10.29
N THR A 261 25.33 -28.45 9.43
CA THR A 261 26.58 -28.70 8.69
C THR A 261 27.38 -27.40 8.57
N SER A 262 28.66 -27.45 8.96
CA SER A 262 29.68 -26.49 8.53
C SER A 262 30.51 -27.18 7.45
N THR A 263 30.67 -26.53 6.29
CA THR A 263 31.38 -27.14 5.14
C THR A 263 32.88 -26.90 5.15
N GLU A 264 33.33 -25.86 5.85
CA GLU A 264 34.73 -25.41 5.82
C GLU A 264 35.34 -25.31 7.22
N GLU A 265 34.53 -25.06 8.26
CA GLU A 265 35.01 -24.80 9.61
C GLU A 265 34.25 -25.65 10.66
N GLU A 266 34.03 -25.11 11.86
CA GLU A 266 33.59 -25.85 13.04
C GLU A 266 32.09 -25.70 13.33
N ILE A 267 31.55 -26.61 14.16
CA ILE A 267 30.24 -26.49 14.76
C ILE A 267 30.43 -26.36 16.28
N TYR A 268 30.03 -25.21 16.84
CA TYR A 268 30.05 -24.98 18.28
C TYR A 268 28.68 -25.24 18.90
N ILE A 269 28.61 -26.20 19.82
CA ILE A 269 27.43 -26.45 20.67
C ILE A 269 27.86 -26.24 22.11
N THR A 270 27.41 -25.11 22.69
CA THR A 270 27.82 -24.69 24.02
C THR A 270 26.61 -24.45 24.90
N ALA A 271 26.64 -24.94 26.13
CA ALA A 271 25.61 -24.68 27.12
C ALA A 271 26.24 -24.40 28.50
N LYS A 272 25.69 -23.42 29.22
CA LYS A 272 26.15 -23.09 30.58
C LYS A 272 25.82 -24.18 31.60
N LYS A 273 24.71 -24.90 31.41
CA LYS A 273 24.19 -25.88 32.38
C LYS A 273 24.39 -27.32 31.94
N LYS A 274 23.86 -27.70 30.78
CA LYS A 274 23.85 -29.10 30.32
C LYS A 274 23.64 -29.17 28.80
N ILE A 275 24.32 -30.13 28.15
CA ILE A 275 23.99 -30.60 26.80
C ILE A 275 23.46 -32.02 26.92
N THR A 276 22.36 -32.33 26.22
CA THR A 276 21.80 -33.69 26.12
C THR A 276 21.58 -34.03 24.66
N LEU A 277 22.21 -35.11 24.19
CA LEU A 277 21.95 -35.71 22.89
C LEU A 277 21.27 -37.06 23.15
N ASN A 278 20.09 -37.28 22.59
CA ASN A 278 19.33 -38.52 22.78
C ASN A 278 18.82 -39.05 21.44
N ALA A 279 18.94 -40.36 21.23
CA ALA A 279 18.38 -41.06 20.08
C ALA A 279 17.89 -42.46 20.51
N GLY A 280 16.59 -42.71 20.36
CA GLY A 280 15.99 -44.03 20.65
C GLY A 280 16.20 -44.52 22.08
N GLY A 281 16.39 -43.61 23.05
CA GLY A 281 16.70 -43.94 24.44
C GLY A 281 18.19 -44.07 24.78
N SER A 282 19.08 -44.17 23.78
CA SER A 282 20.53 -44.01 24.00
C SER A 282 20.88 -42.52 24.10
N TYR A 283 21.84 -42.15 24.94
CA TYR A 283 22.15 -40.74 25.17
C TYR A 283 23.61 -40.44 25.52
N LEU A 284 23.99 -39.19 25.30
CA LEU A 284 25.18 -38.53 25.81
C LEU A 284 24.76 -37.25 26.53
N THR A 285 25.18 -37.08 27.78
CA THR A 285 25.02 -35.82 28.51
C THR A 285 26.35 -35.25 28.97
N LEU A 286 26.47 -33.93 28.86
CA LEU A 286 27.63 -33.15 29.29
C LEU A 286 27.14 -32.10 30.31
N ASP A 287 27.70 -32.11 31.51
CA ASP A 287 27.47 -31.10 32.55
C ASP A 287 28.81 -30.72 33.22
N PRO A 288 28.86 -29.71 34.13
CA PRO A 288 30.11 -29.25 34.72
C PRO A 288 30.88 -30.29 35.53
N TYR A 289 30.27 -31.42 35.89
CA TYR A 289 30.84 -32.42 36.81
C TYR A 289 31.03 -33.80 36.18
N LYS A 290 30.33 -34.11 35.08
CA LYS A 290 30.44 -35.41 34.42
C LYS A 290 30.12 -35.40 32.93
N ILE A 291 30.69 -36.40 32.26
CA ILE A 291 30.28 -36.88 30.94
C ILE A 291 29.59 -38.23 31.18
N GLU A 292 28.34 -38.38 30.76
CA GLU A 292 27.57 -39.61 30.94
C GLU A 292 27.08 -40.13 29.59
N GLN A 293 27.38 -41.40 29.31
CA GLN A 293 26.98 -42.13 28.11
C GLN A 293 26.16 -43.34 28.56
N GLY A 294 24.93 -43.49 28.05
CA GLY A 294 24.02 -44.56 28.45
C GLY A 294 23.31 -45.19 27.26
N THR A 295 23.19 -46.53 27.27
CA THR A 295 22.42 -47.31 26.31
C THR A 295 21.93 -48.61 26.94
N ALA A 296 20.84 -49.18 26.43
CA ALA A 296 20.32 -50.48 26.85
C ALA A 296 20.95 -51.66 26.06
N GLY A 297 21.66 -51.37 24.97
CA GLY A 297 22.32 -52.37 24.14
C GLY A 297 23.84 -52.32 24.27
N ASP A 298 24.53 -52.72 23.21
CA ASP A 298 25.99 -52.73 23.17
C ASP A 298 26.58 -51.31 23.09
N TYR A 299 27.66 -51.08 23.85
CA TYR A 299 28.49 -49.88 23.73
C TYR A 299 29.77 -50.22 22.97
N LEU A 300 29.77 -49.97 21.65
CA LEU A 300 30.87 -50.33 20.75
C LEU A 300 31.80 -49.14 20.52
N ILE A 301 33.04 -49.23 21.03
CA ILE A 301 34.13 -48.28 20.71
C ILE A 301 35.04 -48.91 19.66
N LYS A 302 35.16 -48.28 18.49
CA LYS A 302 36.11 -48.66 17.43
C LYS A 302 37.15 -47.56 17.27
N CYS A 303 38.38 -47.79 17.74
CA CYS A 303 39.45 -46.79 17.72
C CYS A 303 40.83 -47.43 17.50
N ALA A 304 41.80 -46.64 17.01
CA ALA A 304 43.19 -47.08 16.85
C ALA A 304 43.98 -47.05 18.18
N SER A 305 43.58 -46.20 19.13
CA SER A 305 44.17 -46.09 20.47
C SER A 305 43.09 -45.67 21.48
N PHE A 306 43.17 -46.22 22.69
CA PHE A 306 42.33 -45.84 23.82
C PHE A 306 43.19 -45.76 25.08
N GLU A 307 43.33 -44.55 25.63
CA GLU A 307 44.09 -44.28 26.84
C GLU A 307 43.24 -43.50 27.83
N ARG A 308 43.43 -43.76 29.13
CA ARG A 308 42.78 -43.02 30.21
C ARG A 308 43.81 -42.15 30.92
N THR A 309 43.86 -40.87 30.55
CA THR A 309 44.73 -39.87 31.18
C THR A 309 44.03 -39.17 32.36
N GLY A 310 44.76 -38.31 33.07
CA GLY A 310 44.20 -37.48 34.15
C GLY A 310 43.13 -36.49 33.66
N ALA A 311 42.48 -35.81 34.62
CA ALA A 311 41.43 -34.84 34.32
C ALA A 311 41.96 -33.59 33.60
N ALA A 312 41.12 -33.00 32.74
CA ALA A 312 41.38 -31.75 32.04
C ALA A 312 40.16 -30.82 32.16
N SER A 313 40.36 -29.51 31.92
CA SER A 313 39.28 -28.52 31.95
C SER A 313 39.52 -27.43 30.91
N GLN A 314 38.48 -27.06 30.17
CA GLN A 314 38.46 -25.93 29.26
C GLN A 314 37.37 -24.96 29.70
N LYS A 315 37.73 -23.70 29.97
CA LYS A 315 36.75 -22.69 30.37
C LYS A 315 35.88 -22.31 29.19
N THR A 316 34.57 -22.35 29.40
CA THR A 316 33.60 -21.84 28.43
C THR A 316 33.59 -20.31 28.50
N GLU A 317 33.94 -19.63 27.41
CA GLU A 317 33.68 -18.19 27.28
C GLU A 317 32.18 -17.99 27.07
N SER A 318 31.51 -17.35 28.04
CA SER A 318 30.08 -17.06 27.93
C SER A 318 29.89 -15.81 27.09
N THR A 319 29.29 -15.93 25.92
CA THR A 319 28.81 -14.77 25.17
C THR A 319 27.76 -14.04 26.02
N THR A 320 28.04 -12.80 26.42
CA THR A 320 27.09 -11.98 27.18
C THR A 320 26.03 -11.44 26.22
N LEU A 321 24.77 -11.86 26.40
CA LEU A 321 23.65 -11.24 25.71
C LEU A 321 23.44 -9.81 26.23
N PRO A 322 23.01 -8.86 25.39
CA PRO A 322 22.67 -7.51 25.83
C PRO A 322 21.55 -7.54 26.87
N VAL A 323 21.54 -6.55 27.76
CA VAL A 323 20.50 -6.40 28.81
C VAL A 323 19.13 -6.35 28.16
N LYS A 324 18.16 -7.06 28.74
CA LYS A 324 16.75 -7.05 28.30
C LYS A 324 16.28 -5.61 28.09
N ALA A 325 15.86 -5.27 26.87
CA ALA A 325 15.27 -3.98 26.60
C ALA A 325 13.99 -3.81 27.43
N GLU A 326 13.87 -2.71 28.16
CA GLU A 326 12.65 -2.35 28.89
C GLU A 326 11.52 -2.04 27.89
N GLU A 327 10.28 -2.36 28.26
CA GLU A 327 9.13 -1.89 27.49
C GLU A 327 9.18 -0.36 27.37
N PRO A 328 8.99 0.22 26.18
CA PRO A 328 9.01 1.67 26.03
C PRO A 328 7.94 2.30 26.94
N GLN A 329 8.36 3.11 27.91
CA GLN A 329 7.48 3.75 28.90
C GLN A 329 6.43 4.71 28.28
N LYS A 330 6.55 5.04 26.99
CA LYS A 330 5.54 5.80 26.25
C LYS A 330 4.60 4.85 25.54
N ARG A 331 3.34 4.81 26.00
CA ARG A 331 2.20 4.34 25.17
C ARG A 331 2.25 5.13 23.86
N TRP A 332 2.65 4.50 22.77
CA TRP A 332 2.55 5.08 21.43
C TRP A 332 1.07 5.24 21.11
N ARG A 333 0.50 6.41 21.46
CA ARG A 333 -0.78 6.84 20.92
C ARG A 333 -0.49 7.30 19.49
N PHE A 334 -0.66 6.41 18.53
CA PHE A 334 -0.92 6.83 17.16
C PHE A 334 -2.35 7.40 17.13
N SER A 335 -2.54 8.59 17.71
CA SER A 335 -3.79 9.36 17.59
C SER A 335 -3.94 9.93 16.20
#